data_AF-A0A1U7MQF0-F1
#
_entry.id   AF-A0A1U7MQF0-F1
#
_cell.length_a   1.000
_cell.length_b   1.000
_cell.length_c   1.000
_cell.angle_alpha   90.00
_cell.angle_beta   90.00
_cell.angle_gamma   90.00
#
_symmetry.space_group_name_H-M   'P 1'
#
loop_
_entity.id
_entity.type
_entity.pdbx_description
1 polymer ?
#
loop_
_entity_poly.entity_id
_entity_poly.type
_entity_poly.pdbx_seq_one_letter_code
_entity_poly.pdbx_strand_id
1 'polypeptide(L)'
;MGSFVRKVKTDSGATAVQVMHKRGRRVLGIEHIGSARTDAELALLESIAHERLHAGQEQLPLESGGTSAAVPATGMGATVAGTASLVLWQALERVYADLGFDALGEAFKQLVLARIIEPTSKADTVRVLEELGVPSRTRETFMRCLSRVVERGYREQVAVACYAHAAPTGRCRRCCTT
;
A
#
# COMPACT_ATOMS: atom_id res chain seq x y z
N MET A 1 -10.53 4.69 14.25
CA MET A 1 -11.17 4.37 15.55
C MET A 1 -10.12 3.59 16.33
N GLY A 2 -9.83 3.94 17.58
CA GLY A 2 -8.76 3.30 18.35
C GLY A 2 -9.33 2.58 19.55
N SER A 3 -8.94 1.34 19.76
CA SER A 3 -9.23 0.55 20.95
C SER A 3 -7.93 0.24 21.69
N PHE A 4 -7.94 0.34 23.01
CA PHE A 4 -6.76 0.03 23.84
C PHE A 4 -7.17 -0.50 25.22
N VAL A 5 -6.28 -1.30 25.82
CA VAL A 5 -6.47 -1.81 27.19
C VAL A 5 -6.13 -0.72 28.19
N ARG A 6 -6.93 -0.58 29.24
CA ARG A 6 -6.60 0.24 30.41
C ARG A 6 -6.80 -0.54 31.70
N LYS A 7 -6.02 -0.18 32.71
CA LYS A 7 -6.12 -0.67 34.08
C LYS A 7 -6.69 0.41 34.99
N VAL A 8 -7.63 0.04 35.86
CA VAL A 8 -8.26 0.96 36.81
C VAL A 8 -8.30 0.30 38.18
N LYS A 9 -7.81 0.97 39.23
CA LYS A 9 -7.99 0.51 40.60
C LYS A 9 -9.43 0.71 41.03
N THR A 10 -10.06 -0.33 41.58
CA THR A 10 -11.41 -0.27 42.13
C THR A 10 -11.36 0.07 43.62
N ASP A 11 -12.47 0.56 44.16
CA ASP A 11 -12.60 0.90 45.59
C ASP A 11 -12.39 -0.32 46.51
N SER A 12 -12.59 -1.53 45.99
CA SER A 12 -12.33 -2.81 46.65
C SER A 12 -10.87 -3.26 46.64
N GLY A 13 -9.95 -2.45 46.11
CA GLY A 13 -8.52 -2.76 46.03
C GLY A 13 -8.11 -3.68 44.88
N ALA A 14 -9.07 -4.14 44.06
CA ALA A 14 -8.79 -4.92 42.86
C ALA A 14 -8.38 -4.02 41.68
N THR A 15 -7.72 -4.59 40.68
CA THR A 15 -7.39 -3.92 39.41
C THR A 15 -8.32 -4.43 38.31
N ALA A 16 -9.21 -3.55 37.83
CA ALA A 16 -10.07 -3.84 36.70
C ALA A 16 -9.34 -3.64 35.37
N VAL A 17 -9.47 -4.61 34.46
CA VAL A 17 -8.97 -4.56 33.08
C VAL A 17 -10.14 -4.29 32.16
N GLN A 18 -10.00 -3.27 31.31
CA GLN A 18 -11.06 -2.79 30.43
C GLN A 18 -10.52 -2.49 29.04
N VAL A 19 -11.33 -2.74 28.02
CA VAL A 19 -11.06 -2.33 26.64
C VAL A 19 -11.85 -1.06 26.35
N MET A 20 -11.14 0.02 26.00
CA MET A 20 -11.73 1.33 25.77
C MET A 20 -11.72 1.67 24.28
N HIS A 21 -12.87 2.02 23.71
CA HIS A 21 -13.01 2.45 22.31
C HIS A 21 -13.12 3.98 22.24
N LYS A 22 -12.28 4.61 21.41
CA LYS A 22 -12.25 6.06 21.17
C LYS A 22 -12.31 6.43 19.69
N ARG A 23 -12.89 7.60 19.42
CA ARG A 23 -12.80 8.31 18.13
C ARG A 23 -12.39 9.75 18.39
N GLY A 24 -11.13 10.08 18.11
CA GLY A 24 -10.53 11.36 18.49
C GLY A 24 -10.51 11.51 20.02
N ARG A 25 -11.01 12.65 20.53
CA ARG A 25 -11.11 12.92 21.98
C ARG A 25 -12.34 12.28 22.65
N ARG A 26 -13.27 11.70 21.88
CA ARG A 26 -14.53 11.15 22.40
C ARG A 26 -14.41 9.66 22.70
N VAL A 27 -14.84 9.26 23.89
CA VAL A 27 -14.99 7.86 24.30
C VAL A 27 -16.31 7.34 23.72
N LEU A 28 -16.23 6.25 22.97
CA LEU A 28 -17.39 5.63 22.32
C LEU A 28 -17.97 4.47 23.14
N GLY A 29 -17.13 3.75 23.90
CA GLY A 29 -17.57 2.62 24.72
C GLY A 29 -16.44 2.05 25.55
N ILE A 30 -16.79 1.34 26.62
CA ILE A 30 -15.88 0.65 27.52
C ILE A 30 -16.42 -0.76 27.73
N GLU A 31 -15.66 -1.78 27.34
CA GLU A 31 -15.93 -3.18 27.64
C GLU A 31 -15.15 -3.59 28.90
N HIS A 32 -15.83 -4.24 29.84
CA HIS A 32 -15.23 -4.74 31.06
C HIS A 32 -14.79 -6.20 30.86
N ILE A 33 -13.51 -6.50 31.08
CA ILE A 33 -12.97 -7.85 30.93
C ILE A 33 -12.98 -8.61 32.26
N GLY A 34 -12.54 -7.97 33.35
CA GLY A 34 -12.62 -8.50 34.71
C GLY A 34 -11.84 -7.67 35.72
N SER A 35 -11.82 -8.12 36.98
CA SER A 35 -11.04 -7.51 38.07
C SER A 35 -10.11 -8.53 38.72
N ALA A 36 -8.82 -8.21 38.78
CA ALA A 36 -7.78 -9.03 39.41
C ALA A 36 -7.45 -8.53 40.82
N ARG A 37 -7.24 -9.46 41.75
CA ARG A 37 -6.73 -9.16 43.11
C ARG A 37 -5.29 -9.64 43.30
N THR A 38 -4.76 -10.41 42.35
CA THR A 38 -3.38 -10.89 42.33
C THR A 38 -2.70 -10.54 41.00
N ASP A 39 -1.38 -10.48 40.99
CA ASP A 39 -0.61 -10.17 39.77
C ASP A 39 -0.77 -11.25 38.69
N ALA A 40 -0.96 -12.51 39.10
CA ALA A 40 -1.21 -13.62 38.19
C ALA A 40 -2.57 -13.50 37.49
N GLU A 41 -3.63 -13.14 38.23
CA GLU A 41 -4.94 -12.85 37.66
C GLU A 41 -4.88 -11.64 36.71
N LEU A 42 -4.08 -10.63 37.05
CA LEU A 42 -3.94 -9.43 36.23
C LEU A 42 -3.30 -9.75 34.88
N ALA A 43 -2.22 -10.53 34.87
CA ALA A 43 -1.55 -10.95 33.64
C ALA A 43 -2.49 -11.77 32.73
N LEU A 44 -3.32 -12.65 33.31
CA LEU A 44 -4.32 -13.41 32.56
C LEU A 44 -5.41 -12.51 31.97
N LEU A 45 -5.94 -11.55 32.74
CA LEU A 45 -6.95 -10.63 32.22
C LEU A 45 -6.38 -9.69 31.14
N GLU A 46 -5.10 -9.33 31.25
CA GLU A 46 -4.41 -8.58 30.20
C GLU A 46 -4.25 -9.40 28.92
N SER A 47 -3.90 -10.68 28.99
CA SER A 47 -3.79 -11.52 27.78
C SER A 47 -5.16 -11.65 27.09
N ILE A 48 -6.22 -11.91 27.85
CA ILE A 48 -7.60 -11.97 27.33
C ILE A 48 -8.02 -10.63 26.71
N ALA A 49 -7.67 -9.50 27.33
CA ALA A 49 -7.98 -8.17 26.80
C ALA A 49 -7.26 -7.89 25.47
N HIS A 50 -6.00 -8.33 25.33
CA HIS A 50 -5.26 -8.23 24.08
C HIS A 50 -5.84 -9.14 22.99
N GLU A 51 -6.17 -10.39 23.30
CA GLU A 51 -6.85 -11.29 22.36
C GLU A 51 -8.16 -10.68 21.85
N ARG A 52 -8.95 -10.07 22.74
CA ARG A 52 -10.19 -9.36 22.36
C ARG A 52 -9.95 -8.11 21.51
N LEU A 53 -8.89 -7.35 21.80
CA LEU A 53 -8.50 -6.21 20.97
C LEU A 53 -8.10 -6.62 19.55
N HIS A 54 -7.48 -7.79 19.42
CA HIS A 54 -7.01 -8.32 18.15
C HIS A 54 -8.00 -9.28 17.48
N ALA A 55 -9.18 -9.51 18.06
CA ALA A 55 -10.22 -10.31 17.43
C ALA A 55 -10.64 -9.68 16.09
N GLY A 56 -10.25 -10.32 14.98
CA GLY A 56 -10.48 -9.83 13.61
C GLY A 56 -9.26 -9.18 12.94
N GLN A 57 -8.10 -9.10 13.61
CA GLN A 57 -6.81 -8.81 13.00
C GLN A 57 -5.91 -10.02 13.13
N GLU A 58 -5.33 -10.49 12.02
CA GLU A 58 -4.25 -11.48 12.10
C GLU A 58 -3.06 -10.86 12.83
N GLN A 59 -2.64 -11.49 13.93
CA GLN A 59 -1.42 -11.13 14.62
C GLN A 59 -0.25 -11.53 13.72
N LEU A 60 0.47 -10.55 13.17
CA LEU A 60 1.76 -10.79 12.53
C LEU A 60 2.79 -11.06 13.65
N PRO A 61 3.24 -12.31 13.86
CA PRO A 61 4.23 -12.60 14.88
C PRO A 61 5.56 -12.07 14.34
N LEU A 62 5.89 -10.83 14.69
CA LEU A 62 7.25 -10.33 14.53
C LEU A 62 8.06 -10.99 15.63
N GLU A 63 8.73 -12.08 15.27
CA GLU A 63 9.70 -12.79 16.10
C GLU A 63 10.74 -11.81 16.64
N SER A 64 10.43 -11.30 17.82
CA SER A 64 11.32 -10.51 18.64
C SER A 64 12.36 -11.49 19.16
N GLY A 65 13.56 -11.44 18.60
CA GLY A 65 14.67 -12.33 18.93
C GLY A 65 14.79 -12.55 20.44
N GLY A 66 14.44 -13.75 20.87
CA GLY A 66 14.34 -14.14 22.27
C GLY A 66 14.16 -15.64 22.38
N THR A 67 15.30 -16.30 22.49
CA THR A 67 15.55 -17.72 22.73
C THR A 67 14.42 -18.48 23.42
N SER A 68 13.79 -19.43 22.73
CA SER A 68 13.37 -20.69 23.36
C SER A 68 13.15 -21.82 22.35
N ALA A 69 13.49 -23.01 22.83
CA ALA A 69 13.70 -24.28 22.15
C ALA A 69 12.72 -24.65 21.01
N ALA A 70 13.30 -25.28 19.99
CA ALA A 70 12.71 -25.79 18.76
C ALA A 70 11.51 -26.74 18.94
N VAL A 71 10.51 -26.54 18.09
CA VAL A 71 9.58 -27.58 17.59
C VAL A 71 9.71 -27.57 16.06
N PRO A 72 9.94 -28.70 15.37
CA PRO A 72 10.08 -28.69 13.92
C PRO A 72 8.67 -28.62 13.31
N ALA A 73 8.15 -27.42 13.14
CA ALA A 73 7.02 -27.21 12.24
C ALA A 73 7.56 -27.29 10.80
N THR A 74 7.30 -28.41 10.13
CA THR A 74 7.47 -28.56 8.67
C THR A 74 6.40 -27.73 7.94
N GLY A 75 6.36 -26.43 8.22
CA GLY A 75 5.65 -25.45 7.43
C GLY A 75 6.64 -24.92 6.43
N MET A 76 6.42 -25.18 5.14
CA MET A 76 7.00 -24.38 4.08
C MET A 76 6.59 -22.93 4.37
N GLY A 77 7.49 -22.18 5.01
CA GLY A 77 7.32 -20.77 5.27
C GLY A 77 7.20 -20.10 3.90
N ALA A 78 5.96 -19.82 3.51
CA ALA A 78 5.69 -18.97 2.37
C ALA A 78 6.22 -17.58 2.75
N THR A 79 7.47 -17.32 2.41
CA THR A 79 8.02 -15.97 2.50
C THR A 79 7.31 -15.16 1.43
N VAL A 80 6.71 -14.04 1.83
CA VAL A 80 6.18 -13.06 0.89
C VAL A 80 7.38 -12.54 0.09
N ALA A 81 7.52 -12.99 -1.15
CA ALA A 81 8.65 -12.65 -2.02
C ALA A 81 8.71 -11.15 -2.38
N GLY A 82 7.61 -10.42 -2.15
CA GLY A 82 7.52 -8.98 -2.32
C GLY A 82 6.09 -8.47 -2.10
N THR A 83 5.94 -7.19 -1.81
CA THR A 83 4.63 -6.53 -1.74
C THR A 83 4.40 -5.79 -3.06
N ALA A 84 3.61 -6.36 -3.96
CA ALA A 84 3.34 -5.75 -5.26
C ALA A 84 2.22 -4.70 -5.14
N SER A 85 2.52 -3.43 -5.43
CA SER A 85 1.51 -2.36 -5.51
C SER A 85 0.83 -2.35 -6.88
N LEU A 86 0.18 -3.46 -7.25
CA LEU A 86 -0.49 -3.60 -8.55
C LEU A 86 -1.66 -2.62 -8.70
N VAL A 87 -2.27 -2.18 -7.60
CA VAL A 87 -3.37 -1.20 -7.64
C VAL A 87 -2.88 0.16 -8.17
N LEU A 88 -1.68 0.60 -7.77
CA LEU A 88 -1.08 1.84 -8.28
C LEU A 88 -0.84 1.72 -9.79
N TRP A 89 -0.23 0.62 -10.22
CA TRP A 89 0.01 0.36 -11.63
C TRP A 89 -1.29 0.37 -12.44
N GLN A 90 -2.30 -0.38 -11.99
CA GLN A 90 -3.60 -0.44 -12.66
C GLN A 90 -4.32 0.91 -12.71
N ALA A 91 -4.19 1.74 -11.67
CA ALA A 91 -4.78 3.07 -11.67
C ALA A 91 -4.12 3.98 -12.73
N LEU A 92 -2.79 3.94 -12.81
CA LEU A 92 -2.03 4.69 -13.81
C LEU A 92 -2.27 4.16 -15.23
N GLU A 93 -2.38 2.85 -15.40
CA GLU A 93 -2.68 2.22 -16.69
C GLU A 93 -4.07 2.60 -17.19
N ARG A 94 -5.09 2.66 -16.31
CA ARG A 94 -6.42 3.16 -16.69
C ARG A 94 -6.36 4.59 -17.19
N VAL A 95 -5.70 5.49 -16.45
CA VAL A 95 -5.55 6.90 -16.89
C VAL A 95 -4.80 6.98 -18.23
N TYR A 96 -3.76 6.17 -18.40
CA TYR A 96 -2.99 6.11 -19.65
C TYR A 96 -3.87 5.67 -20.84
N ALA A 97 -4.72 4.67 -20.64
CA ALA A 97 -5.68 4.19 -21.62
C ALA A 97 -6.80 5.22 -21.91
N ASP A 98 -7.34 5.86 -20.88
CA ASP A 98 -8.38 6.89 -20.98
C ASP A 98 -7.90 8.13 -21.77
N LEU A 99 -6.61 8.44 -21.67
CA LEU A 99 -5.94 9.47 -22.46
C LEU A 99 -5.68 9.03 -23.92
N GLY A 100 -5.92 7.76 -24.26
CA GLY A 100 -5.70 7.21 -25.60
C GLY A 100 -4.24 6.90 -25.92
N PHE A 101 -3.36 6.79 -24.91
CA PHE A 101 -1.92 6.61 -25.14
C PHE A 101 -1.51 5.16 -25.44
N ASP A 102 -2.43 4.20 -25.40
CA ASP A 102 -2.16 2.78 -25.71
C ASP A 102 -1.57 2.56 -27.12
N ALA A 103 -1.85 3.47 -28.05
CA ALA A 103 -1.28 3.46 -29.40
C ALA A 103 0.26 3.62 -29.43
N LEU A 104 0.88 4.15 -28.37
CA LEU A 104 2.31 4.45 -28.31
C LEU A 104 3.19 3.24 -27.94
N GLY A 105 2.56 2.12 -27.59
CA GLY A 105 3.22 0.83 -27.35
C GLY A 105 3.74 0.63 -25.93
N GLU A 106 3.86 -0.65 -25.56
CA GLU A 106 4.08 -1.10 -24.19
C GLU A 106 5.38 -0.56 -23.55
N ALA A 107 6.49 -0.54 -24.29
CA ALA A 107 7.77 -0.06 -23.75
C ALA A 107 7.73 1.43 -23.39
N PHE A 108 6.95 2.23 -24.12
CA PHE A 108 6.78 3.65 -23.83
C PHE A 108 5.88 3.85 -22.61
N LYS A 109 4.75 3.12 -22.54
CA LYS A 109 3.89 3.09 -21.35
C LYS A 109 4.69 2.76 -20.10
N GLN A 110 5.49 1.70 -20.15
CA GLN A 110 6.33 1.28 -19.02
C GLN A 110 7.34 2.35 -18.58
N LEU A 111 8.00 3.03 -19.52
CA LEU A 111 8.89 4.14 -19.21
C LEU A 111 8.16 5.33 -18.58
N VAL A 112 6.99 5.69 -19.10
CA VAL A 112 6.21 6.83 -18.58
C VAL A 112 5.70 6.53 -17.18
N LEU A 113 5.02 5.39 -16.99
CA LEU A 113 4.40 5.05 -15.71
C LEU A 113 5.45 4.83 -14.62
N ALA A 114 6.54 4.13 -14.92
CA ALA A 114 7.63 3.96 -13.95
C ALA A 114 8.22 5.30 -13.51
N ARG A 115 8.38 6.27 -14.44
CA ARG A 115 8.92 7.60 -14.12
C ARG A 115 7.96 8.51 -13.35
N ILE A 116 6.66 8.27 -13.44
CA ILE A 116 5.66 8.94 -12.59
C ILE A 116 5.76 8.42 -11.15
N ILE A 117 5.99 7.11 -11.00
CA ILE A 117 6.11 6.44 -9.69
C ILE A 117 7.43 6.82 -9.02
N GLU A 118 8.54 6.70 -9.74
CA GLU A 118 9.87 7.05 -9.27
C GLU A 118 10.67 7.71 -10.42
N PRO A 119 11.14 8.96 -10.28
CA PRO A 119 11.79 9.70 -11.35
C PRO A 119 13.24 9.22 -11.56
N THR A 120 13.42 8.02 -12.10
CA THR A 120 14.72 7.34 -12.24
C THR A 120 15.25 7.38 -13.67
N SER A 121 16.44 6.79 -13.86
CA SER A 121 17.03 6.62 -15.19
C SER A 121 16.28 5.56 -16.01
N LYS A 122 16.37 5.65 -17.35
CA LYS A 122 15.81 4.66 -18.28
C LYS A 122 16.28 3.20 -18.03
N ALA A 123 17.48 3.03 -17.48
CA ALA A 123 18.00 1.71 -17.15
C ALA A 123 17.45 1.19 -15.82
N ASP A 124 17.19 2.09 -14.89
CA ASP A 124 16.70 1.79 -13.55
C ASP A 124 15.17 1.55 -13.52
N THR A 125 14.46 1.83 -14.63
CA THR A 125 13.05 1.47 -14.83
C THR A 125 12.78 -0.03 -14.62
N VAL A 126 13.74 -0.91 -14.94
CA VAL A 126 13.58 -2.36 -14.76
C VAL A 126 13.38 -2.70 -13.27
N ARG A 127 14.18 -2.09 -12.38
CA ARG A 127 14.06 -2.25 -10.93
C ARG A 127 12.69 -1.79 -10.44
N VAL A 128 12.25 -0.60 -10.87
CA VAL A 128 10.94 -0.05 -10.46
C VAL A 128 9.80 -1.00 -10.84
N LEU A 129 9.82 -1.57 -12.05
CA LEU A 129 8.77 -2.49 -12.50
C LEU A 129 8.82 -3.83 -11.75
N GLU A 130 10.02 -4.32 -11.43
CA GLU A 130 10.23 -5.52 -10.62
C GLU A 130 9.66 -5.34 -9.20
N GLU A 131 9.94 -4.21 -8.54
CA GLU A 131 9.40 -3.86 -7.22
C GLU A 131 7.87 -3.75 -7.23
N LEU A 132 7.28 -3.32 -8.34
CA LEU A 132 5.82 -3.26 -8.52
C LEU A 132 5.19 -4.62 -8.87
N GLY A 133 6.00 -5.65 -9.15
CA GLY A 133 5.54 -6.96 -9.61
C GLY A 133 5.00 -6.96 -11.04
N VAL A 134 5.44 -6.01 -11.89
CA VAL A 134 5.00 -5.86 -13.28
C VAL A 134 6.05 -6.45 -14.23
N PRO A 135 5.68 -7.33 -15.18
CA PRO A 135 6.62 -7.85 -16.17
C PRO A 135 7.25 -6.72 -17.01
N SER A 136 8.57 -6.56 -16.87
CA SER A 136 9.32 -5.49 -17.54
C SER A 136 9.83 -5.91 -18.92
N ARG A 137 9.93 -4.94 -19.83
CA ARG A 137 10.71 -5.11 -21.06
C ARG A 137 12.21 -5.02 -20.76
N THR A 138 13.02 -5.62 -21.63
CA THR A 138 14.48 -5.57 -21.46
C THR A 138 15.01 -4.15 -21.64
N ARG A 139 16.17 -3.88 -21.02
CA ARG A 139 16.86 -2.59 -21.11
C ARG A 139 17.10 -2.15 -22.56
N GLU A 140 17.47 -3.07 -23.45
CA GLU A 140 17.69 -2.79 -24.87
C GLU A 140 16.40 -2.33 -25.56
N THR A 141 15.27 -2.88 -25.14
CA THR A 141 13.95 -2.48 -25.67
C THR A 141 13.60 -1.06 -25.25
N PHE A 142 13.88 -0.68 -23.99
CA PHE A 142 13.71 0.70 -23.54
C PHE A 142 14.63 1.68 -24.27
N MET A 143 15.90 1.31 -24.51
CA MET A 143 16.84 2.15 -25.26
C MET A 143 16.36 2.36 -26.71
N ARG A 144 15.92 1.30 -27.39
CA ARG A 144 15.36 1.39 -28.76
C ARG A 144 14.03 2.15 -28.79
N CYS A 145 13.24 2.08 -27.72
CA CYS A 145 11.98 2.82 -27.63
C CYS A 145 12.22 4.33 -27.78
N LEU A 146 13.26 4.88 -27.14
CA LEU A 146 13.57 6.31 -27.24
C LEU A 146 13.90 6.77 -28.66
N SER A 147 14.63 5.96 -29.44
CA SER A 147 14.85 6.26 -30.86
C SER A 147 13.52 6.31 -31.64
N ARG A 148 12.64 5.34 -31.39
CA ARG A 148 11.31 5.28 -32.03
C ARG A 148 10.39 6.44 -31.65
N VAL A 149 10.49 6.96 -30.42
CA VAL A 149 9.70 8.11 -29.94
C VAL A 149 9.91 9.31 -30.87
N VAL A 150 11.17 9.54 -31.27
CA VAL A 150 11.54 10.63 -32.19
C VAL A 150 11.10 10.29 -33.62
N GLU A 151 11.48 9.12 -34.13
CA GLU A 151 11.20 8.70 -35.52
C GLU A 151 9.70 8.67 -35.83
N ARG A 152 8.87 8.28 -34.87
CA ARG A 152 7.42 8.13 -35.04
C ARG A 152 6.62 9.33 -34.56
N GLY A 153 7.28 10.41 -34.16
CA GLY A 153 6.61 11.64 -33.74
C GLY A 153 5.66 11.46 -32.55
N TYR A 154 6.05 10.67 -31.54
CA TYR A 154 5.17 10.37 -30.39
C TYR A 154 4.69 11.65 -29.68
N ARG A 155 5.49 12.71 -29.69
CA ARG A 155 5.12 14.02 -29.14
C ARG A 155 3.83 14.56 -29.78
N GLU A 156 3.71 14.45 -31.10
CA GLU A 156 2.54 14.90 -31.83
C GLU A 156 1.32 14.03 -31.52
N GLN A 157 1.51 12.70 -31.49
CA GLN A 157 0.46 11.76 -31.13
C GLN A 157 -0.08 12.00 -29.71
N VAL A 158 0.81 12.23 -28.73
CA VAL A 158 0.42 12.60 -27.36
C VAL A 158 -0.34 13.92 -27.35
N ALA A 159 0.13 14.94 -28.09
CA ALA A 159 -0.55 16.23 -28.14
C ALA A 159 -1.97 16.13 -28.72
N VAL A 160 -2.14 15.38 -29.82
CA VAL A 160 -3.44 15.12 -30.45
C VAL A 160 -4.37 14.38 -29.49
N ALA A 161 -3.88 13.33 -28.82
CA ALA A 161 -4.66 12.55 -27.87
C ALA A 161 -5.08 13.39 -26.65
N CYS A 162 -4.17 14.19 -26.08
CA CYS A 162 -4.48 15.16 -25.03
C CYS A 162 -5.54 16.18 -25.46
N TYR A 163 -5.41 16.74 -26.67
CA TYR A 163 -6.37 17.69 -27.20
C TYR A 163 -7.75 17.05 -27.38
N ALA A 164 -7.80 15.84 -27.95
CA ALA A 164 -9.03 15.08 -28.13
C ALA A 164 -9.69 14.69 -26.80
N HIS A 165 -8.91 14.42 -25.75
CA HIS A 165 -9.44 14.14 -24.41
C HIS A 165 -9.98 15.41 -23.72
N ALA A 166 -9.36 16.57 -23.95
CA ALA A 166 -9.76 17.86 -23.37
C ALA A 166 -10.91 18.57 -24.13
N ALA A 167 -11.10 18.28 -25.41
CA ALA A 167 -12.09 18.94 -26.26
C ALA A 167 -13.56 18.61 -25.87
N PRO A 168 -13.94 17.38 -25.52
CA PRO A 168 -15.29 17.02 -25.04
C PRO A 168 -15.61 17.60 -23.65
N THR A 169 -14.60 17.82 -22.81
CA THR A 169 -14.73 18.28 -21.42
C THR A 169 -14.61 19.80 -21.25
N GLY A 170 -14.49 20.55 -22.36
CA GLY A 170 -14.69 22.00 -22.38
C GLY A 170 -13.71 22.78 -21.51
N ARG A 171 -12.40 22.70 -21.80
CA ARG A 171 -11.43 23.62 -21.16
C ARG A 171 -10.18 23.97 -21.97
N CYS A 172 -10.26 23.96 -23.31
CA CYS A 172 -9.26 24.60 -24.17
C CYS A 172 -9.89 25.64 -25.11
N ARG A 173 -10.56 26.64 -24.53
CA ARG A 173 -10.70 27.96 -25.17
C ARG A 173 -9.64 28.86 -24.55
N ARG A 174 -8.78 29.46 -25.39
CA ARG A 174 -7.68 30.40 -25.06
C ARG A 174 -6.35 29.71 -24.74
N CYS A 175 -5.56 29.44 -25.77
CA CYS A 175 -4.09 29.59 -25.77
C CYS A 175 -3.49 29.30 -27.17
N CYS A 176 -4.11 29.79 -28.24
CA CYS A 176 -3.47 29.85 -29.57
C CYS A 176 -3.93 31.11 -30.30
N THR A 177 -3.51 32.28 -29.82
CA THR A 177 -3.40 33.51 -30.61
C THR A 177 -2.43 34.44 -29.87
N THR A 178 -1.15 34.34 -30.16
CA THR A 178 -0.26 35.47 -30.50
C THR A 178 0.94 34.90 -31.24
#